data_AF-A0A8J2H219-F1
#
_entry.id   AF-A0A8J2H219-F1
#
_cell.length_a   1.000
_cell.length_b   1.000
_cell.length_c   1.000
_cell.angle_alpha   90.00
_cell.angle_beta   90.00
_cell.angle_gamma   90.00
#
_symmetry.space_group_name_H-M   'P 1'
#
loop_
_entity.id
_entity.type
_entity.pdbx_description
1 polymer ?
#
loop_
_entity_poly.entity_id
_entity_poly.type
_entity_poly.pdbx_seq_one_letter_code
_entity_poly.pdbx_strand_id
1 'polypeptide(L)'
;MEPRRRNVRAKQRKRSLDDILMLIIKPMNISTKLLKLRTVSKIFNSVISEKLNSEKFWEKLCYNPEIVPWLAKLKRNLFPSVKDDVLDLVLVNQNNWKKMYLHYRKWKNISKSVNSSWRDLYNAGDGENFLFVASFAGHLAINVDDKNIDVVIFTKGKIKNYRLIKPVDQEDYKLDEIGFWNAKNGGILLYVLMDNGYLYFGKHTMTLWMSNSQAFENIVCTENDVLISVYDNFTHLKEHIRPLGSPYHPINGDTKQISGLPSNINLKEYTIIGMFGDADNLILACYKEKAILKIRIKVPKSAQSTYEIYNFTLITLDDSNARTTFHCYIPHSDVMVIANGTHLWISCEFKITDDFSHYLRHVNCNRVVTSITMHCNIILAGLNNGTILVVNLKYDQDQIRGHIVLNKRLRINNVDDPIISLNIDEINDRSRIIAGTKSTIKYLDF
;
A
#
# COMPACT_ATOMS: atom_id res chain seq x y z
N MET A 1 -22.49 -23.36 -80.75
CA MET A 1 -22.23 -22.24 -79.84
C MET A 1 -21.48 -22.77 -78.63
N GLU A 2 -20.15 -22.59 -78.58
CA GLU A 2 -19.36 -22.95 -77.40
C GLU A 2 -19.37 -21.80 -76.37
N PRO A 3 -19.44 -22.10 -75.05
CA PRO A 3 -19.40 -21.08 -74.04
C PRO A 3 -17.96 -20.60 -73.84
N ARG A 4 -17.71 -19.31 -74.12
CA ARG A 4 -16.44 -18.63 -73.80
C ARG A 4 -16.24 -18.65 -72.27
N ARG A 5 -15.27 -19.44 -71.80
CA ARG A 5 -14.78 -19.38 -70.42
C ARG A 5 -14.17 -18.00 -70.16
N ARG A 6 -14.85 -17.17 -69.36
CA ARG A 6 -14.29 -15.94 -68.80
C ARG A 6 -13.14 -16.32 -67.86
N ASN A 7 -11.90 -16.08 -68.29
CA ASN A 7 -10.74 -16.07 -67.42
C ASN A 7 -10.86 -14.92 -66.43
N VAL A 8 -11.47 -15.20 -65.26
CA VAL A 8 -11.39 -14.32 -64.10
C VAL A 8 -9.96 -14.44 -63.56
N ARG A 9 -9.07 -13.55 -64.01
CA ARG A 9 -7.77 -13.35 -63.37
C ARG A 9 -8.03 -12.82 -61.96
N ALA A 10 -8.10 -13.72 -60.99
CA ALA A 10 -8.06 -13.36 -59.58
C ALA A 10 -6.74 -12.60 -59.34
N LYS A 11 -6.81 -11.29 -59.10
CA LYS A 11 -5.65 -10.52 -58.66
C LYS A 11 -5.12 -11.19 -57.41
N GLN A 12 -3.89 -11.71 -57.47
CA GLN A 12 -3.17 -12.19 -56.29
C GLN A 12 -3.15 -11.05 -55.26
N ARG A 13 -3.89 -11.23 -54.15
CA ARG A 13 -3.79 -10.31 -53.01
C ARG A 13 -2.35 -10.42 -52.49
N LYS A 14 -1.51 -9.43 -52.78
CA LYS A 14 -0.22 -9.28 -52.12
C LYS A 14 -0.51 -9.18 -50.62
N ARG A 15 -0.11 -10.19 -49.86
CA ARG A 15 -0.11 -10.14 -48.40
C ARG A 15 0.81 -9.01 -47.96
N SER A 16 0.39 -8.25 -46.96
CA SER A 16 1.25 -7.25 -46.36
C SER A 16 2.45 -7.95 -45.69
N LEU A 17 3.55 -7.21 -45.50
CA LEU A 17 4.70 -7.72 -44.74
C LEU A 17 4.28 -8.15 -43.33
N ASP A 18 3.32 -7.43 -42.73
CA ASP A 18 2.77 -7.72 -41.40
C ASP A 18 2.05 -9.07 -41.37
N ASP A 19 1.26 -9.39 -42.40
CA ASP A 19 0.58 -10.69 -42.52
C ASP A 19 1.59 -11.85 -42.59
N ILE A 20 2.69 -11.66 -43.32
CA ILE A 20 3.75 -12.67 -43.46
C ILE A 20 4.48 -12.84 -42.14
N LEU A 21 4.82 -11.74 -41.47
CA LEU A 21 5.49 -11.78 -40.17
C LEU A 21 4.62 -12.39 -39.08
N MET A 22 3.31 -12.11 -39.07
CA MET A 22 2.36 -12.76 -38.16
C MET A 22 2.32 -14.26 -38.37
N LEU A 23 2.35 -14.75 -39.62
CA LEU A 23 2.41 -16.20 -39.90
C LEU A 23 3.69 -16.86 -39.38
N ILE A 24 4.81 -16.15 -39.38
CA ILE A 24 6.09 -16.64 -38.85
C ILE A 24 6.12 -16.62 -37.32
N ILE A 25 5.61 -15.54 -36.71
CA ILE A 25 5.69 -15.29 -35.26
C ILE A 25 4.60 -16.02 -34.47
N LYS A 26 3.40 -16.19 -35.03
CA LYS A 26 2.28 -16.86 -34.38
C LYS A 26 2.61 -18.27 -33.85
N PRO A 27 3.31 -19.17 -34.57
CA PRO A 27 3.66 -20.49 -34.03
C PRO A 27 4.86 -20.48 -33.07
N MET A 28 5.60 -19.38 -32.96
CA MET A 28 6.75 -19.31 -32.06
C MET A 28 6.31 -19.31 -30.60
N ASN A 29 6.97 -20.13 -29.77
CA ASN A 29 6.81 -20.06 -28.33
C ASN A 29 7.33 -18.73 -27.79
N ILE A 30 6.62 -18.15 -26.82
CA ILE A 30 7.05 -16.92 -26.16
C ILE A 30 8.33 -17.22 -25.36
N SER A 31 9.46 -16.77 -25.90
CA SER A 31 10.79 -16.96 -25.33
C SER A 31 11.47 -15.61 -25.13
N THR A 32 12.55 -15.59 -24.34
CA THR A 32 13.41 -14.40 -24.21
C THR A 32 13.94 -13.92 -25.56
N LYS A 33 14.18 -14.85 -26.51
CA LYS A 33 14.57 -14.53 -27.88
C LYS A 33 13.46 -13.80 -28.64
N LEU A 34 12.21 -14.27 -28.54
CA LEU A 34 11.06 -13.60 -29.16
C LEU A 34 10.87 -12.19 -28.59
N LEU A 35 11.03 -12.01 -27.27
CA LEU A 35 10.93 -10.69 -26.66
C LEU A 35 12.06 -9.74 -27.10
N LYS A 36 13.27 -10.25 -27.34
CA LYS A 36 14.40 -9.46 -27.88
C LYS A 36 14.12 -8.96 -29.31
N LEU A 37 13.46 -9.76 -30.16
CA LEU A 37 13.12 -9.37 -31.53
C LEU A 37 12.26 -8.09 -31.61
N ARG A 38 11.51 -7.77 -30.55
CA ARG A 38 10.76 -6.50 -30.45
C ARG A 38 11.64 -5.27 -30.59
N THR A 39 12.91 -5.35 -30.23
CA THR A 39 13.85 -4.21 -30.27
C THR A 39 14.42 -3.97 -31.67
N VAL A 40 14.28 -4.94 -32.58
CA VAL A 40 14.89 -4.90 -33.92
C VAL A 40 14.15 -3.92 -34.84
N SER A 41 12.81 -3.89 -34.80
CA SER A 41 12.03 -2.94 -35.61
C SER A 41 10.65 -2.65 -35.00
N LYS A 42 10.04 -1.53 -35.43
CA LYS A 42 8.66 -1.18 -35.04
C LYS A 42 7.64 -2.24 -35.48
N ILE A 43 7.84 -2.84 -36.66
CA ILE A 43 6.96 -3.88 -37.20
C ILE A 43 7.02 -5.13 -36.32
N PHE A 44 8.23 -5.61 -35.99
CA PHE A 44 8.40 -6.73 -35.06
C PHE A 44 7.77 -6.44 -33.69
N ASN A 45 7.96 -5.23 -33.16
CA ASN A 45 7.34 -4.85 -31.89
C ASN A 45 5.81 -4.90 -31.96
N SER A 46 5.21 -4.46 -33.07
CA SER A 46 3.75 -4.47 -33.27
C SER A 46 3.21 -5.90 -33.31
N VAL A 47 3.72 -6.70 -34.24
CA VAL A 47 3.33 -8.10 -34.49
C VAL A 47 3.50 -8.96 -33.23
N ILE A 48 4.63 -8.82 -32.53
CA ILE A 48 4.88 -9.56 -31.29
C ILE A 48 3.96 -9.05 -30.16
N SER A 49 3.72 -7.74 -30.04
CA SER A 49 2.81 -7.22 -29.02
C SER A 49 1.37 -7.69 -29.24
N GLU A 50 0.93 -7.79 -30.49
CA GLU A 50 -0.37 -8.36 -30.85
C GLU A 50 -0.49 -9.82 -30.41
N LYS A 51 0.52 -10.66 -30.73
CA LYS A 51 0.58 -12.04 -30.25
C LYS A 51 0.52 -12.13 -28.72
N LEU A 52 1.39 -11.38 -28.02
CA LEU A 52 1.42 -11.37 -26.55
C LEU A 52 0.06 -10.98 -25.94
N ASN A 53 -0.62 -10.00 -26.55
CA ASN A 53 -1.93 -9.55 -26.09
C ASN A 53 -3.00 -10.61 -26.34
N SER A 54 -3.02 -11.23 -27.53
CA SER A 54 -3.99 -12.28 -27.88
C SER A 54 -3.87 -13.51 -26.97
N GLU A 55 -2.66 -13.82 -26.50
CA GLU A 55 -2.38 -14.95 -25.61
C GLU A 55 -2.52 -14.61 -24.12
N LYS A 56 -2.95 -13.40 -23.79
CA LYS A 56 -3.06 -12.89 -22.42
C LYS A 56 -1.76 -13.06 -21.62
N PHE A 57 -0.62 -12.83 -22.28
CA PHE A 57 0.69 -13.17 -21.72
C PHE A 57 0.99 -12.43 -20.40
N TRP A 58 0.67 -11.13 -20.33
CA TRP A 58 0.97 -10.32 -19.14
C TRP A 58 0.07 -10.67 -17.95
N GLU A 59 -1.19 -10.97 -18.23
CA GLU A 59 -2.14 -11.50 -17.24
C GLU A 59 -1.63 -12.81 -16.63
N LYS A 60 -1.21 -13.76 -17.47
CA LYS A 60 -0.62 -15.04 -17.02
C LYS A 60 0.62 -14.84 -16.13
N LEU A 61 1.47 -13.87 -16.46
CA LEU A 61 2.64 -13.55 -15.62
C LEU A 61 2.25 -12.98 -14.26
N CYS A 62 1.17 -12.20 -14.17
CA CYS A 62 0.67 -11.64 -12.91
C CYS A 62 0.05 -12.70 -12.00
N TYR A 63 -0.43 -13.81 -12.55
CA TYR A 63 -0.89 -14.97 -11.77
C TYR A 63 0.24 -15.88 -11.27
N ASN A 64 1.50 -15.44 -11.33
CA ASN A 64 2.59 -16.12 -10.63
C ASN A 64 2.32 -16.11 -9.11
N PRO A 65 2.50 -17.25 -8.39
CA PRO A 65 2.28 -17.33 -6.95
C PRO A 65 2.99 -16.26 -6.11
N GLU A 66 4.14 -15.74 -6.57
CA GLU A 66 4.84 -14.65 -5.88
C GLU A 66 4.13 -13.29 -5.97
N ILE A 67 3.30 -13.09 -7.01
CA ILE A 67 2.64 -11.81 -7.34
C ILE A 67 1.20 -11.80 -6.86
N VAL A 68 0.51 -12.95 -6.97
CA VAL A 68 -0.92 -13.10 -6.62
C VAL A 68 -1.29 -12.43 -5.29
N PRO A 69 -0.54 -12.63 -4.18
CA PRO A 69 -0.85 -11.98 -2.90
C PRO A 69 -0.84 -10.44 -2.93
N TRP A 70 -0.16 -9.85 -3.91
CA TRP A 70 0.03 -8.41 -4.03
C TRP A 70 -0.86 -7.77 -5.09
N LEU A 71 -1.67 -8.55 -5.82
CA LEU A 71 -2.43 -8.04 -6.96
C LEU A 71 -3.38 -6.91 -6.58
N ALA A 72 -4.15 -7.04 -5.50
CA ALA A 72 -5.08 -6.01 -5.05
C ALA A 72 -4.34 -4.68 -4.76
N LYS A 73 -3.27 -4.74 -3.98
CA LYS A 73 -2.43 -3.57 -3.64
C LYS A 73 -1.78 -2.94 -4.88
N LEU A 74 -1.27 -3.77 -5.80
CA LEU A 74 -0.71 -3.32 -7.08
C LEU A 74 -1.75 -2.57 -7.92
N LYS A 75 -2.98 -3.09 -8.00
CA LYS A 75 -4.05 -2.43 -8.75
C LYS A 75 -4.35 -1.04 -8.17
N ARG A 76 -4.53 -0.92 -6.85
CA ARG A 76 -4.84 0.38 -6.21
C ARG A 76 -3.73 1.40 -6.34
N ASN A 77 -2.47 0.98 -6.19
CA ASN A 77 -1.34 1.89 -6.29
C ASN A 77 -1.17 2.44 -7.72
N LEU A 78 -1.42 1.62 -8.74
CA LEU A 78 -1.27 2.03 -10.14
C LEU A 78 -2.50 2.73 -10.72
N PHE A 79 -3.69 2.46 -10.16
CA PHE A 79 -4.97 2.99 -10.64
C PHE A 79 -5.82 3.59 -9.51
N PRO A 80 -5.28 4.52 -8.69
CA PRO A 80 -5.94 5.00 -7.47
C PRO A 80 -7.25 5.75 -7.73
N SER A 81 -7.45 6.26 -8.96
CA SER A 81 -8.65 6.99 -9.37
C SER A 81 -9.72 6.13 -10.03
N VAL A 82 -9.49 4.82 -10.19
CA VAL A 82 -10.44 3.90 -10.81
C VAL A 82 -11.25 3.21 -9.72
N LYS A 83 -12.58 3.28 -9.80
CA LYS A 83 -13.48 2.60 -8.85
C LYS A 83 -13.36 1.09 -8.98
N ASP A 84 -13.52 0.36 -7.87
CA ASP A 84 -13.36 -1.09 -7.82
C ASP A 84 -14.30 -1.86 -8.78
N ASP A 85 -15.54 -1.38 -8.98
CA ASP A 85 -16.52 -1.95 -9.92
C ASP A 85 -16.13 -1.78 -11.39
N VAL A 86 -15.30 -0.79 -11.71
CA VAL A 86 -14.78 -0.52 -13.06
C VAL A 86 -13.37 -1.11 -13.24
N LEU A 87 -12.69 -1.46 -12.15
CA LEU A 87 -11.31 -1.91 -12.14
C LEU A 87 -11.14 -3.22 -12.93
N ASP A 88 -12.09 -4.15 -12.80
CA ASP A 88 -12.06 -5.41 -13.56
C ASP A 88 -12.30 -5.19 -15.07
N LEU A 89 -13.07 -4.16 -15.45
CA LEU A 89 -13.21 -3.74 -16.85
C LEU A 89 -11.92 -3.10 -17.39
N VAL A 90 -11.23 -2.32 -16.56
CA VAL A 90 -9.92 -1.73 -16.90
C VAL A 90 -8.86 -2.81 -17.13
N LEU A 91 -8.95 -3.93 -16.40
CA LEU A 91 -8.04 -5.07 -16.53
C LEU A 91 -8.38 -6.01 -17.69
N VAL A 92 -9.39 -5.74 -18.51
CA VAL A 92 -9.52 -6.42 -19.81
C VAL A 92 -8.33 -6.08 -20.73
N ASN A 93 -7.69 -4.92 -20.52
CA ASN A 93 -6.58 -4.44 -21.33
C ASN A 93 -5.23 -5.04 -20.90
N GLN A 94 -4.58 -5.79 -21.79
CA GLN A 94 -3.25 -6.37 -21.57
C GLN A 94 -2.14 -5.33 -21.31
N ASN A 95 -2.31 -4.08 -21.72
CA ASN A 95 -1.37 -3.02 -21.37
C ASN A 95 -1.41 -2.70 -19.87
N ASN A 96 -2.56 -2.83 -19.20
CA ASN A 96 -2.66 -2.60 -17.75
C ASN A 96 -2.03 -3.77 -16.97
N TRP A 97 -2.24 -5.01 -17.41
CA TRP A 97 -1.50 -6.16 -16.88
C TRP A 97 0.01 -6.02 -17.06
N LYS A 98 0.44 -5.54 -18.23
CA LYS A 98 1.86 -5.24 -18.49
C LYS A 98 2.39 -4.21 -17.50
N LYS A 99 1.66 -3.11 -17.25
CA LYS A 99 2.02 -2.10 -16.25
C LYS A 99 2.18 -2.71 -14.87
N MET A 100 1.20 -3.50 -14.40
CA MET A 100 1.26 -4.19 -13.11
C MET A 100 2.46 -5.13 -12.99
N TYR A 101 2.69 -5.99 -13.99
CA TYR A 101 3.81 -6.92 -13.99
C TYR A 101 5.15 -6.18 -13.96
N LEU A 102 5.30 -5.15 -14.79
CA LEU A 102 6.53 -4.36 -14.84
C LEU A 102 6.76 -3.59 -13.54
N HIS A 103 5.71 -3.10 -12.89
CA HIS A 103 5.78 -2.47 -11.57
C HIS A 103 6.30 -3.45 -10.52
N TYR A 104 5.67 -4.62 -10.39
CA TYR A 104 6.16 -5.66 -9.48
C TYR A 104 7.63 -6.02 -9.76
N ARG A 105 7.97 -6.24 -11.03
CA ARG A 105 9.33 -6.61 -11.45
C ARG A 105 10.34 -5.50 -11.14
N LYS A 106 9.95 -4.23 -11.28
CA LYS A 106 10.78 -3.08 -10.93
C LYS A 106 11.12 -3.12 -9.44
N TRP A 107 10.12 -3.28 -8.58
CA TRP A 107 10.30 -3.34 -7.12
C TRP A 107 11.05 -4.58 -6.65
N LYS A 108 10.78 -5.75 -7.24
CA LYS A 108 11.53 -6.99 -6.96
C LYS A 108 13.03 -6.82 -7.20
N ASN A 109 13.43 -5.95 -8.12
CA ASN A 109 14.83 -5.70 -8.49
C ASN A 109 15.40 -4.40 -7.90
N ILE A 110 14.76 -3.80 -6.88
CA ILE A 110 15.21 -2.53 -6.30
C ILE A 110 16.67 -2.57 -5.82
N SER A 111 17.16 -3.73 -5.38
CA SER A 111 18.57 -3.90 -4.98
C SER A 111 19.55 -3.58 -6.12
N LYS A 112 19.16 -3.85 -7.37
CA LYS A 112 19.96 -3.66 -8.59
C LYS A 112 19.82 -2.27 -9.22
N SER A 113 18.70 -1.57 -9.00
CA SER A 113 18.35 -0.35 -9.76
C SER A 113 18.63 0.97 -9.04
N VAL A 114 18.88 0.96 -7.74
CA VAL A 114 19.05 2.20 -6.96
C VAL A 114 20.45 2.78 -7.17
N ASN A 115 20.55 3.78 -8.05
CA ASN A 115 21.62 4.78 -8.05
C ASN A 115 21.44 5.70 -6.84
N SER A 116 22.49 5.85 -6.03
CA SER A 116 22.44 6.23 -4.61
C SER A 116 22.31 7.74 -4.30
N SER A 117 21.74 8.55 -5.19
CA SER A 117 21.59 10.00 -4.92
C SER A 117 20.21 10.31 -4.36
N TRP A 118 20.11 10.39 -3.04
CA TRP A 118 18.97 11.04 -2.39
C TRP A 118 18.86 12.50 -2.82
N ARG A 119 17.64 12.96 -3.04
CA ARG A 119 17.34 14.36 -3.37
C ARG A 119 16.45 14.95 -2.31
N ASP A 120 16.68 16.21 -2.00
CA ASP A 120 15.84 16.92 -1.05
C ASP A 120 14.46 17.17 -1.68
N LEU A 121 13.41 16.83 -0.91
CA LEU A 121 12.03 17.13 -1.27
C LEU A 121 11.53 18.35 -0.51
N TYR A 122 11.88 18.41 0.78
CA TYR A 122 11.48 19.45 1.70
C TYR A 122 12.47 19.48 2.87
N ASN A 123 12.82 20.67 3.36
CA ASN A 123 13.70 20.85 4.53
C ASN A 123 12.96 21.65 5.58
N ALA A 124 13.18 21.32 6.85
CA ALA A 124 12.64 22.13 7.95
C ALA A 124 13.31 23.50 7.93
N GLY A 125 12.56 24.57 8.24
CA GLY A 125 13.15 25.87 8.48
C GLY A 125 14.04 25.87 9.74
N ASP A 126 14.77 26.97 9.96
CA ASP A 126 15.64 27.10 11.13
C ASP A 126 14.82 26.97 12.43
N GLY A 127 15.13 25.95 13.23
CA GLY A 127 14.45 25.65 14.50
C GLY A 127 13.15 24.84 14.39
N GLU A 128 12.71 24.49 13.18
CA GLU A 128 11.54 23.64 12.96
C GLU A 128 11.91 22.14 13.01
N ASN A 129 10.94 21.30 13.40
CA ASN A 129 11.10 19.85 13.37
C ASN A 129 9.84 19.18 12.83
N PHE A 130 9.98 18.34 11.81
CA PHE A 130 8.87 17.52 11.36
C PHE A 130 8.50 16.49 12.43
N LEU A 131 7.23 16.50 12.82
CA LEU A 131 6.67 15.51 13.73
C LEU A 131 6.06 14.35 12.96
N PHE A 132 5.31 14.66 11.90
CA PHE A 132 4.60 13.68 11.09
C PHE A 132 4.69 13.99 9.61
N VAL A 133 4.80 12.93 8.81
CA VAL A 133 4.86 13.03 7.34
C VAL A 133 4.05 11.89 6.75
N ALA A 134 3.12 12.22 5.86
CA ALA A 134 2.37 11.24 5.07
C ALA A 134 2.45 11.59 3.60
N SER A 135 2.46 10.59 2.72
CA SER A 135 2.35 10.83 1.28
C SER A 135 1.46 9.81 0.59
N PHE A 136 0.66 10.27 -0.37
CA PHE A 136 -0.21 9.42 -1.16
C PHE A 136 -0.51 10.05 -2.52
N ALA A 137 -0.28 9.29 -3.60
CA ALA A 137 -0.66 9.66 -4.96
C ALA A 137 -0.25 11.09 -5.35
N GLY A 138 1.02 11.45 -5.11
CA GLY A 138 1.56 12.77 -5.40
C GLY A 138 1.14 13.87 -4.42
N HIS A 139 0.50 13.53 -3.31
CA HIS A 139 0.24 14.45 -2.20
C HIS A 139 1.21 14.14 -1.06
N LEU A 140 1.73 15.18 -0.42
CA LEU A 140 2.61 15.09 0.73
C LEU A 140 2.04 16.02 1.81
N ALA A 141 1.73 15.48 2.98
CA ALA A 141 1.33 16.25 4.15
C ALA A 141 2.46 16.21 5.17
N ILE A 142 2.78 17.36 5.73
CA ILE A 142 3.93 17.59 6.60
C ILE A 142 3.45 18.38 7.81
N ASN A 143 3.61 17.82 9.00
CA ASN A 143 3.39 18.57 10.22
C ASN A 143 4.73 19.17 10.67
N VAL A 144 4.85 20.50 10.56
CA VAL A 144 6.07 21.27 10.83
C VAL A 144 6.17 21.68 12.30
N ASP A 145 5.02 21.96 12.92
CA ASP A 145 4.92 22.38 14.30
C ASP A 145 3.54 22.01 14.90
N ASP A 146 3.28 22.42 16.13
CA ASP A 146 2.00 22.17 16.79
C ASP A 146 0.80 22.91 16.16
N LYS A 147 0.98 23.76 15.15
CA LYS A 147 -0.07 24.65 14.63
C LYS A 147 -0.39 24.47 13.15
N ASN A 148 0.56 23.98 12.37
CA ASN A 148 0.50 24.01 10.92
C ASN A 148 0.72 22.63 10.29
N ILE A 149 -0.02 22.39 9.20
CA ILE A 149 0.20 21.26 8.32
C ILE A 149 0.43 21.80 6.92
N ASP A 150 1.62 21.60 6.39
CA ASP A 150 1.96 21.92 5.01
C ASP A 150 1.56 20.76 4.10
N VAL A 151 0.81 21.07 3.04
CA VAL A 151 0.39 20.12 2.02
C VAL A 151 1.01 20.51 0.68
N VAL A 152 1.86 19.63 0.16
CA VAL A 152 2.54 19.77 -1.12
C VAL A 152 1.91 18.79 -2.13
N ILE A 153 1.51 19.31 -3.29
CA ILE A 153 0.88 18.53 -4.35
C ILE A 153 1.73 18.55 -5.61
N PHE A 154 2.13 17.37 -6.08
CA PHE A 154 2.92 17.14 -7.29
C PHE A 154 2.01 16.71 -8.45
N THR A 155 1.80 17.59 -9.42
CA THR A 155 0.96 17.30 -10.60
C THR A 155 1.70 17.61 -11.89
N LYS A 156 2.05 16.58 -12.68
CA LYS A 156 2.61 16.71 -14.04
C LYS A 156 3.70 17.80 -14.18
N GLY A 157 4.67 17.81 -13.26
CA GLY A 157 5.79 18.77 -13.26
C GLY A 157 5.49 20.11 -12.59
N LYS A 158 4.28 20.34 -12.09
CA LYS A 158 3.93 21.49 -11.24
C LYS A 158 3.90 21.06 -9.78
N ILE A 159 4.37 21.95 -8.92
CA ILE A 159 4.30 21.83 -7.45
C ILE A 159 3.36 22.92 -6.96
N LYS A 160 2.41 22.54 -6.10
CA LYS A 160 1.56 23.48 -5.38
C LYS A 160 1.71 23.26 -3.89
N ASN A 161 1.89 24.33 -3.15
CA ASN A 161 2.05 24.30 -1.70
C ASN A 161 0.83 24.97 -1.06
N TYR A 162 0.33 24.35 -0.01
CA TYR A 162 -0.79 24.82 0.78
C TYR A 162 -0.40 24.72 2.25
N ARG A 163 -0.66 25.76 3.04
CA ARG A 163 -0.52 25.70 4.48
C ARG A 163 -1.91 25.63 5.09
N LEU A 164 -2.16 24.58 5.85
CA LEU A 164 -3.40 24.39 6.59
C LEU A 164 -3.14 24.73 8.05
N ILE A 165 -3.98 25.60 8.61
CA ILE A 165 -4.00 25.89 10.04
C ILE A 165 -4.76 24.73 10.71
N LYS A 166 -4.21 24.18 11.79
CA LYS A 166 -4.90 23.15 12.56
C LYS A 166 -6.26 23.69 13.02
N PRO A 167 -7.34 22.93 12.85
CA PRO A 167 -8.68 23.39 13.15
C PRO A 167 -8.96 23.36 14.66
N VAL A 168 -8.15 23.97 15.53
CA VAL A 168 -8.62 24.42 16.84
C VAL A 168 -7.76 25.52 17.45
N ASP A 169 -8.42 26.57 17.93
CA ASP A 169 -7.96 27.52 18.94
C ASP A 169 -7.93 26.90 20.37
N GLN A 170 -7.90 25.56 20.51
CA GLN A 170 -7.84 24.88 21.81
C GLN A 170 -6.39 24.49 22.09
N GLU A 171 -5.76 25.24 23.00
CA GLU A 171 -4.31 25.29 23.23
C GLU A 171 -3.66 23.99 23.76
N ASP A 172 -4.40 22.91 24.00
CA ASP A 172 -3.91 21.76 24.78
C ASP A 172 -3.75 20.42 24.03
N TYR A 173 -4.26 20.28 22.80
CA TYR A 173 -4.26 18.98 22.11
C TYR A 173 -3.13 18.84 21.10
N LYS A 174 -2.45 17.70 21.14
CA LYS A 174 -1.34 17.39 20.22
C LYS A 174 -1.81 16.55 19.05
N LEU A 175 -1.09 16.68 17.94
CA LEU A 175 -1.30 15.85 16.79
C LEU A 175 -0.71 14.47 17.06
N ASP A 176 -1.52 13.44 16.83
CA ASP A 176 -1.13 12.04 17.01
C ASP A 176 -0.87 11.35 15.66
N GLU A 177 -1.65 11.68 14.62
CA GLU A 177 -1.47 11.13 13.28
C GLU A 177 -1.91 12.08 12.17
N ILE A 178 -1.21 12.04 11.02
CA ILE A 178 -1.72 12.55 9.74
C ILE A 178 -1.68 11.43 8.70
N GLY A 179 -2.69 11.40 7.85
CA GLY A 179 -2.72 10.45 6.74
C GLY A 179 -3.65 10.87 5.62
N PHE A 180 -3.67 10.08 4.55
CA PHE A 180 -4.56 10.31 3.43
C PHE A 180 -5.64 9.23 3.36
N TRP A 181 -6.86 9.66 3.06
CA TRP A 181 -8.02 8.82 2.82
C TRP A 181 -8.46 8.96 1.36
N ASN A 182 -8.52 7.85 0.62
CA ASN A 182 -9.16 7.80 -0.69
C ASN A 182 -10.67 7.58 -0.49
N ALA A 183 -11.51 8.50 -0.97
CA ALA A 183 -12.96 8.40 -0.85
C ALA A 183 -13.59 7.72 -2.07
N LYS A 184 -14.78 7.12 -1.90
CA LYS A 184 -15.61 6.45 -2.95
C LYS A 184 -15.75 7.19 -4.28
N ASN A 185 -15.65 8.51 -4.26
CA ASN A 185 -15.72 9.35 -5.46
C ASN A 185 -14.36 9.56 -6.14
N GLY A 186 -13.32 8.84 -5.73
CA GLY A 186 -11.92 9.03 -6.17
C GLY A 186 -11.27 10.29 -5.59
N GLY A 187 -11.87 10.89 -4.55
CA GLY A 187 -11.35 12.09 -3.90
C GLY A 187 -10.32 11.76 -2.83
N ILE A 188 -9.16 12.43 -2.84
CA ILE A 188 -8.15 12.32 -1.78
C ILE A 188 -8.47 13.34 -0.69
N LEU A 189 -8.65 12.86 0.53
CA LEU A 189 -8.83 13.63 1.75
C LEU A 189 -7.60 13.48 2.63
N LEU A 190 -7.16 14.57 3.24
CA LEU A 190 -6.23 14.54 4.36
C LEU A 190 -7.05 14.29 5.62
N TYR A 191 -6.60 13.39 6.50
CA TYR A 191 -7.12 13.30 7.85
C TYR A 191 -6.05 13.63 8.88
N VAL A 192 -6.49 14.14 10.03
CA VAL A 192 -5.65 14.52 11.16
C VAL A 192 -6.29 13.98 12.43
N LEU A 193 -5.59 13.12 13.14
CA LEU A 193 -5.98 12.59 14.44
C LEU A 193 -5.24 13.34 15.54
N MET A 194 -5.98 13.76 16.56
CA MET A 194 -5.45 14.39 17.76
C MET A 194 -5.35 13.36 18.89
N ASP A 195 -4.49 13.62 19.87
CA ASP A 195 -4.24 12.77 21.04
C ASP A 195 -5.47 12.55 21.94
N ASN A 196 -6.44 13.46 21.89
CA ASN A 196 -7.74 13.32 22.53
C ASN A 196 -8.78 12.52 21.70
N GLY A 197 -8.35 11.94 20.59
CA GLY A 197 -9.17 11.16 19.67
C GLY A 197 -9.93 11.98 18.62
N TYR A 198 -9.83 13.31 18.58
CA TYR A 198 -10.58 14.08 17.57
C TYR A 198 -10.01 13.87 16.16
N LEU A 199 -10.90 13.60 15.21
CA LEU A 199 -10.54 13.38 13.81
C LEU A 199 -11.06 14.50 12.91
N TYR A 200 -10.15 15.10 12.14
CA TYR A 200 -10.46 16.17 11.18
C TYR A 200 -10.20 15.71 9.76
N PHE A 201 -11.03 16.17 8.81
CA PHE A 201 -10.86 15.88 7.41
C PHE A 201 -10.71 17.16 6.60
N GLY A 202 -9.63 17.24 5.83
CA GLY A 202 -9.40 18.33 4.89
C GLY A 202 -9.51 17.83 3.47
N LYS A 203 -10.20 18.60 2.63
CA LYS A 203 -9.91 18.47 1.20
C LYS A 203 -8.52 19.04 0.98
N HIS A 204 -7.71 18.38 0.16
CA HIS A 204 -6.38 18.86 -0.25
C HIS A 204 -6.40 20.29 -0.86
N THR A 205 -7.58 20.82 -1.19
CA THR A 205 -7.82 22.17 -1.73
C THR A 205 -8.24 23.21 -0.66
N MET A 206 -7.56 23.27 0.48
CA MET A 206 -7.51 24.46 1.37
C MET A 206 -8.60 24.66 2.44
N THR A 207 -9.20 23.60 2.99
CA THR A 207 -9.86 23.75 4.29
C THR A 207 -9.92 22.40 5.00
N LEU A 208 -9.35 22.32 6.22
CA LEU A 208 -9.68 21.27 7.17
C LEU A 208 -11.09 21.55 7.67
N TRP A 209 -12.02 20.66 7.38
CA TRP A 209 -13.38 20.71 7.90
C TRP A 209 -13.45 19.84 9.16
N MET A 210 -14.12 20.36 10.17
CA MET A 210 -14.58 19.53 11.29
C MET A 210 -15.75 18.70 10.77
N SER A 211 -15.59 17.39 10.58
CA SER A 211 -16.72 16.54 10.19
C SER A 211 -17.35 15.79 11.36
N ASN A 212 -16.77 15.81 12.56
CA ASN A 212 -17.46 15.42 13.79
C ASN A 212 -16.61 15.75 15.03
N SER A 213 -17.23 16.33 16.05
CA SER A 213 -16.59 16.67 17.34
C SER A 213 -16.52 15.48 18.31
N GLN A 214 -16.42 14.25 17.81
CA GLN A 214 -16.39 13.04 18.64
C GLN A 214 -14.96 12.54 18.78
N ALA A 215 -14.61 12.06 19.97
CA ALA A 215 -13.38 11.30 20.17
C ALA A 215 -13.53 9.94 19.46
N PHE A 216 -12.65 9.70 18.49
CA PHE A 216 -12.46 8.46 17.78
C PHE A 216 -11.20 7.77 18.32
N GLU A 217 -11.35 6.53 18.73
CA GLU A 217 -10.23 5.66 19.10
C GLU A 217 -9.86 4.81 17.89
N ASN A 218 -8.55 4.60 17.67
CA ASN A 218 -7.95 3.69 16.68
C ASN A 218 -8.68 3.62 15.33
N ILE A 219 -8.21 4.41 14.37
CA ILE A 219 -8.94 4.65 13.14
C ILE A 219 -8.24 3.96 11.98
N VAL A 220 -9.02 3.31 11.12
CA VAL A 220 -8.53 2.76 9.87
C VAL A 220 -9.50 3.06 8.74
N CYS A 221 -8.95 3.41 7.59
CA CYS A 221 -9.70 3.42 6.34
C CYS A 221 -9.69 2.01 5.73
N THR A 222 -10.88 1.48 5.47
CA THR A 222 -11.03 0.21 4.74
C THR A 222 -11.01 0.43 3.23
N GLU A 223 -10.79 -0.67 2.52
CA GLU A 223 -10.90 -0.75 1.07
C GLU A 223 -12.29 -0.36 0.51
N ASN A 224 -13.36 -0.45 1.31
CA ASN A 224 -14.71 -0.04 0.91
C ASN A 224 -14.96 1.46 1.15
N ASP A 225 -13.91 2.26 1.31
CA ASP A 225 -13.93 3.67 1.72
C ASP A 225 -14.88 3.92 2.91
N VAL A 226 -14.90 2.96 3.83
CA VAL A 226 -15.54 3.10 5.14
C VAL A 226 -14.44 3.43 6.13
N LEU A 227 -14.65 4.49 6.89
CA LEU A 227 -13.82 4.79 8.02
C LEU A 227 -14.31 3.92 9.18
N ILE A 228 -13.40 3.21 9.82
CA ILE A 228 -13.70 2.36 10.96
C ILE A 228 -12.92 2.90 12.14
N SER A 229 -13.61 3.11 13.26
CA SER A 229 -12.96 3.37 14.55
C SER A 229 -13.27 2.22 15.50
N VAL A 230 -12.27 1.75 16.24
CA VAL A 230 -12.41 0.65 17.20
C VAL A 230 -12.05 1.14 18.58
N TYR A 231 -12.92 0.87 19.55
CA TYR A 231 -12.62 1.20 20.94
C TYR A 231 -11.41 0.38 21.43
N ASP A 232 -10.58 0.97 22.30
CA ASP A 232 -9.37 0.33 22.84
C ASP A 232 -9.65 -1.03 23.49
N ASN A 233 -10.83 -1.18 24.09
CA ASN A 233 -11.25 -2.43 24.73
C ASN A 233 -11.84 -3.47 23.76
N PHE A 234 -11.86 -3.17 22.45
CA PHE A 234 -12.34 -4.03 21.37
C PHE A 234 -13.79 -4.50 21.48
N THR A 235 -14.59 -3.88 22.34
CA THR A 235 -15.98 -4.31 22.55
C THR A 235 -16.91 -3.81 21.46
N HIS A 236 -16.55 -2.70 20.83
CA HIS A 236 -17.36 -2.02 19.84
C HIS A 236 -16.51 -1.48 18.71
N LEU A 237 -17.14 -1.44 17.54
CA LEU A 237 -16.65 -0.79 16.35
C LEU A 237 -17.68 0.25 15.91
N LYS A 238 -17.23 1.37 15.38
CA LYS A 238 -18.10 2.32 14.68
C LYS A 238 -17.74 2.33 13.20
N GLU A 239 -18.72 2.05 12.36
CA GLU A 239 -18.63 2.24 10.92
C GLU A 239 -19.08 3.65 10.57
N HIS A 240 -18.18 4.40 9.96
CA HIS A 240 -18.38 5.79 9.61
C HIS A 240 -18.50 5.90 8.09
N ILE A 241 -19.72 6.15 7.63
CA ILE A 241 -20.03 6.25 6.20
C ILE A 241 -20.32 7.70 5.86
N ARG A 242 -19.65 8.21 4.82
CA ARG A 242 -19.94 9.54 4.29
C ARG A 242 -21.29 9.53 3.56
N PRO A 243 -22.26 10.39 3.92
CA PRO A 243 -23.51 10.52 3.19
C PRO A 243 -23.27 10.94 1.73
N LEU A 244 -24.03 10.36 0.80
CA LEU A 244 -24.07 10.80 -0.59
C LEU A 244 -24.71 12.18 -0.66
N GLY A 245 -24.02 13.19 -1.19
CA GLY A 245 -24.64 14.47 -1.58
C GLY A 245 -24.01 15.74 -1.03
N SER A 246 -23.15 15.69 0.00
CA SER A 246 -22.36 16.85 0.39
C SER A 246 -21.10 16.44 1.12
N PRO A 247 -19.95 17.04 0.79
CA PRO A 247 -18.72 16.71 1.44
C PRO A 247 -18.65 17.30 2.87
N TYR A 248 -19.66 18.10 3.26
CA TYR A 248 -19.84 18.77 4.55
C TYR A 248 -20.82 18.08 5.51
N HIS A 249 -21.48 16.99 5.10
CA HIS A 249 -22.36 16.29 6.03
C HIS A 249 -21.54 15.59 7.13
N PRO A 250 -22.05 15.56 8.37
CA PRO A 250 -21.42 14.81 9.45
C PRO A 250 -21.21 13.37 9.03
N ILE A 251 -20.08 12.80 9.43
CA ILE A 251 -19.87 11.37 9.24
C ILE A 251 -20.67 10.67 10.34
N ASN A 252 -21.77 10.03 9.95
CA ASN A 252 -22.59 9.27 10.88
C ASN A 252 -21.94 7.91 11.13
N GLY A 253 -21.82 7.56 12.40
CA GLY A 253 -21.23 6.32 12.87
C GLY A 253 -22.28 5.37 13.42
N ASP A 254 -22.43 4.19 12.82
CA ASP A 254 -23.24 3.12 13.42
C ASP A 254 -22.36 2.31 14.37
N THR A 255 -22.73 2.27 15.65
CA THR A 255 -22.01 1.47 16.66
C THR A 255 -22.46 0.03 16.55
N LYS A 256 -21.50 -0.88 16.40
CA LYS A 256 -21.72 -2.32 16.27
C LYS A 256 -20.89 -3.06 17.30
N GLN A 257 -21.48 -4.10 17.88
CA GLN A 257 -20.80 -4.92 18.88
C GLN A 257 -19.88 -5.93 18.18
N ILE A 258 -18.70 -6.17 18.74
CA ILE A 258 -17.81 -7.25 18.32
C ILE A 258 -18.08 -8.49 19.18
N SER A 259 -18.30 -9.64 18.55
CA SER A 259 -18.57 -10.93 19.19
C SER A 259 -17.61 -12.02 18.66
N GLY A 260 -17.64 -13.21 19.26
CA GLY A 260 -16.86 -14.37 18.79
C GLY A 260 -15.46 -14.53 19.41
N LEU A 261 -15.09 -13.67 20.36
CA LEU A 261 -13.82 -13.83 21.07
C LEU A 261 -13.87 -15.00 22.08
N PRO A 262 -12.83 -15.85 22.17
CA PRO A 262 -12.71 -16.85 23.22
C PRO A 262 -12.78 -16.28 24.64
N SER A 263 -13.40 -17.00 25.55
CA SER A 263 -13.57 -16.61 26.96
C SER A 263 -12.26 -16.49 27.74
N ASN A 264 -11.18 -17.10 27.26
CA ASN A 264 -9.85 -17.05 27.87
C ASN A 264 -9.03 -15.82 27.46
N ILE A 265 -9.52 -14.98 26.54
CA ILE A 265 -8.84 -13.75 26.12
C ILE A 265 -9.58 -12.55 26.71
N ASN A 266 -8.93 -11.82 27.61
CA ASN A 266 -9.45 -10.56 28.14
C ASN A 266 -8.92 -9.38 27.30
N LEU A 267 -9.73 -8.88 26.36
CA LEU A 267 -9.35 -7.79 25.45
C LEU A 267 -9.02 -6.48 26.16
N LYS A 268 -9.55 -6.24 27.37
CA LYS A 268 -9.27 -5.02 28.14
C LYS A 268 -7.81 -4.88 28.56
N GLU A 269 -7.04 -5.96 28.45
CA GLU A 269 -5.62 -5.99 28.81
C GLU A 269 -4.70 -5.76 27.59
N TYR A 270 -5.27 -5.60 26.39
CA TYR A 270 -4.52 -5.39 25.16
C TYR A 270 -4.67 -3.95 24.67
N THR A 271 -3.63 -3.43 24.05
CA THR A 271 -3.65 -2.13 23.35
C THR A 271 -3.59 -2.36 21.84
N ILE A 272 -4.39 -1.64 21.05
CA ILE A 272 -4.28 -1.67 19.59
C ILE A 272 -2.94 -1.06 19.19
N ILE A 273 -2.17 -1.80 18.39
CA ILE A 273 -0.85 -1.39 17.89
C ILE A 273 -0.82 -1.29 16.36
N GLY A 274 -1.86 -1.79 15.68
CA GLY A 274 -1.97 -1.73 14.23
C GLY A 274 -3.33 -2.23 13.75
N MET A 275 -3.77 -1.67 12.63
CA MET A 275 -5.05 -2.00 12.01
C MET A 275 -4.91 -2.08 10.50
N PHE A 276 -5.72 -2.92 9.88
CA PHE A 276 -5.88 -2.99 8.42
C PHE A 276 -7.29 -3.42 8.09
N GLY A 277 -7.90 -2.84 7.08
CA GLY A 277 -9.22 -3.25 6.60
C GLY A 277 -9.23 -3.47 5.10
N ASP A 278 -9.72 -4.64 4.68
CA ASP A 278 -10.08 -4.94 3.31
C ASP A 278 -11.60 -5.01 3.11
N ALA A 279 -12.04 -5.39 1.90
CA ALA A 279 -13.45 -5.44 1.56
C ALA A 279 -14.27 -6.43 2.41
N ASP A 280 -13.61 -7.50 2.91
CA ASP A 280 -14.26 -8.61 3.61
C ASP A 280 -13.81 -8.71 5.08
N ASN A 281 -12.70 -8.07 5.47
CA ASN A 281 -12.03 -8.28 6.75
C ASN A 281 -11.51 -6.98 7.36
N LEU A 282 -11.67 -6.86 8.67
CA LEU A 282 -10.91 -5.96 9.52
C LEU A 282 -9.92 -6.78 10.34
N ILE A 283 -8.64 -6.43 10.27
CA ILE A 283 -7.55 -7.07 10.98
C ILE A 283 -7.03 -6.11 12.04
N LEU A 284 -6.98 -6.58 13.27
CA LEU A 284 -6.42 -5.84 14.40
C LEU A 284 -5.18 -6.58 14.91
N ALA A 285 -4.13 -5.83 15.21
CA ALA A 285 -3.00 -6.30 15.99
C ALA A 285 -3.05 -5.62 17.35
N CYS A 286 -3.00 -6.42 18.40
CA CYS A 286 -3.15 -5.98 19.77
C CYS A 286 -1.96 -6.47 20.59
N TYR A 287 -1.43 -5.65 21.47
CA TYR A 287 -0.24 -5.97 22.25
C TYR A 287 -0.56 -6.02 23.73
N LYS A 288 -0.02 -7.05 24.39
CA LYS A 288 0.01 -7.19 25.85
C LYS A 288 1.33 -7.84 26.24
N GLU A 289 2.18 -7.11 26.97
CA GLU A 289 3.47 -7.61 27.48
C GLU A 289 4.38 -8.22 26.41
N LYS A 290 4.36 -9.54 26.19
CA LYS A 290 5.16 -10.23 25.16
C LYS A 290 4.30 -10.92 24.11
N ALA A 291 2.99 -10.70 24.16
CA ALA A 291 2.02 -11.33 23.30
C ALA A 291 1.43 -10.30 22.32
N ILE A 292 1.38 -10.69 21.06
CA ILE A 292 0.60 -10.02 20.04
C ILE A 292 -0.60 -10.89 19.72
N LEU A 293 -1.79 -10.36 19.94
CA LEU A 293 -3.02 -10.95 19.49
C LEU A 293 -3.37 -10.33 18.13
N LYS A 294 -3.40 -11.15 17.08
CA LYS A 294 -3.95 -10.77 15.78
C LYS A 294 -5.40 -11.23 15.71
N ILE A 295 -6.33 -10.34 15.43
CA ILE A 295 -7.76 -10.63 15.37
C ILE A 295 -8.25 -10.38 13.95
N ARG A 296 -9.03 -11.32 13.40
CA ARG A 296 -9.76 -11.15 12.14
C ARG A 296 -11.25 -11.02 12.42
N ILE A 297 -11.79 -9.87 12.03
CA ILE A 297 -13.19 -9.53 12.14
C ILE A 297 -13.77 -9.54 10.73
N LYS A 298 -14.86 -10.26 10.51
CA LYS A 298 -15.53 -10.29 9.20
C LYS A 298 -16.36 -9.03 9.02
N VAL A 299 -16.17 -8.31 7.91
CA VAL A 299 -17.01 -7.17 7.56
C VAL A 299 -18.35 -7.70 7.04
N PRO A 300 -19.48 -7.42 7.71
CA PRO A 300 -20.77 -7.93 7.29
C PRO A 300 -21.19 -7.27 5.97
N LYS A 301 -21.68 -8.09 5.02
CA LYS A 301 -22.19 -7.61 3.72
C LYS A 301 -23.61 -7.02 3.80
N SER A 302 -24.27 -7.15 4.95
CA SER A 302 -25.63 -6.66 5.22
C SER A 302 -25.66 -5.83 6.50
N ALA A 303 -26.80 -5.19 6.80
CA ALA A 303 -27.03 -4.36 7.98
C ALA A 303 -27.09 -5.18 9.30
N GLN A 304 -26.15 -6.09 9.50
CA GLN A 304 -25.97 -6.78 10.76
C GLN A 304 -25.46 -5.80 11.81
N SER A 305 -26.01 -5.92 13.02
CA SER A 305 -25.64 -5.12 14.20
C SER A 305 -24.41 -5.65 14.92
N THR A 306 -23.91 -6.83 14.51
CA THR A 306 -22.78 -7.51 15.14
C THR A 306 -21.70 -7.83 14.11
N TYR A 307 -20.46 -7.67 14.56
CA TYR A 307 -19.25 -8.06 13.86
C TYR A 307 -18.68 -9.31 14.52
N GLU A 308 -18.41 -10.34 13.73
CA GLU A 308 -17.93 -11.62 14.26
C GLU A 308 -16.42 -11.76 14.06
N ILE A 309 -15.73 -12.04 15.15
CA ILE A 309 -14.36 -12.55 15.13
C ILE A 309 -14.42 -14.00 14.67
N TYR A 310 -13.87 -14.27 13.50
CA TYR A 310 -13.88 -15.62 12.91
C TYR A 310 -12.52 -16.31 12.99
N ASN A 311 -11.45 -15.56 13.25
CA ASN A 311 -10.11 -16.10 13.43
C ASN A 311 -9.29 -15.17 14.33
N PHE A 312 -8.40 -15.77 15.13
CA PHE A 312 -7.44 -15.04 15.92
C PHE A 312 -6.15 -15.86 16.07
N THR A 313 -5.05 -15.14 16.28
CA THR A 313 -3.73 -15.75 16.42
C THR A 313 -2.99 -15.07 17.56
N LEU A 314 -2.52 -15.87 18.52
CA LEU A 314 -1.63 -15.37 19.55
C LEU A 314 -0.19 -15.64 19.15
N ILE A 315 0.61 -14.58 19.05
CA ILE A 315 2.02 -14.63 18.70
C ILE A 315 2.80 -14.20 19.93
N THR A 316 3.59 -15.11 20.49
CA THR A 316 4.52 -14.75 21.59
C THR A 316 5.84 -14.30 21.00
N LEU A 317 6.31 -13.16 21.45
CA LEU A 317 7.58 -12.57 21.07
C LEU A 317 8.63 -12.98 22.09
N ASP A 318 9.74 -13.53 21.61
CA ASP A 318 10.86 -13.87 22.48
C ASP A 318 11.64 -12.60 22.80
N ASP A 319 11.46 -12.12 24.04
CA ASP A 319 11.68 -10.72 24.35
C ASP A 319 12.64 -10.53 25.54
N SER A 320 13.93 -10.70 25.26
CA SER A 320 15.00 -10.36 26.20
C SER A 320 15.41 -8.88 26.16
N ASN A 321 14.92 -8.09 25.19
CA ASN A 321 15.43 -6.74 24.88
C ASN A 321 14.38 -5.62 24.71
N ALA A 322 13.06 -5.85 24.84
CA ALA A 322 12.05 -4.82 24.60
C ALA A 322 11.90 -3.78 25.69
N ARG A 323 12.68 -2.72 25.56
CA ARG A 323 12.43 -1.47 26.27
C ARG A 323 12.18 -0.29 25.34
N THR A 324 12.04 -0.52 24.03
CA THR A 324 12.17 0.56 23.04
C THR A 324 11.23 0.35 21.88
N THR A 325 10.31 1.30 21.69
CA THR A 325 9.44 1.55 20.53
C THR A 325 8.86 0.34 19.79
N PHE A 326 7.54 0.22 19.88
CA PHE A 326 6.76 -0.81 19.22
C PHE A 326 6.02 -0.21 18.02
N HIS A 327 6.22 -0.75 16.82
CA HIS A 327 5.49 -0.39 15.62
C HIS A 327 4.89 -1.63 14.96
N CYS A 328 3.63 -1.56 14.54
CA CYS A 328 3.01 -2.62 13.75
C CYS A 328 2.43 -2.04 12.46
N TYR A 329 2.71 -2.72 11.35
CA TYR A 329 2.17 -2.40 10.05
C TYR A 329 1.58 -3.65 9.43
N ILE A 330 0.32 -3.58 9.02
CA ILE A 330 -0.42 -4.69 8.43
C ILE A 330 -0.68 -4.32 6.95
N PRO A 331 0.24 -4.67 6.02
CA PRO A 331 0.12 -4.29 4.61
C PRO A 331 -0.96 -5.03 3.84
N HIS A 332 -1.40 -6.18 4.36
CA HIS A 332 -2.33 -7.11 3.75
C HIS A 332 -2.88 -8.00 4.87
N SER A 333 -4.07 -8.57 4.70
CA SER A 333 -4.73 -9.36 5.74
C SER A 333 -3.87 -10.54 6.23
N ASP A 334 -3.12 -11.19 5.33
CA ASP A 334 -2.24 -12.32 5.65
C ASP A 334 -0.84 -11.93 6.14
N VAL A 335 -0.43 -10.66 6.11
CA VAL A 335 0.94 -10.25 6.43
C VAL A 335 0.94 -9.16 7.49
N MET A 336 1.72 -9.34 8.53
CA MET A 336 1.93 -8.36 9.59
C MET A 336 3.43 -8.18 9.83
N VAL A 337 3.88 -6.94 9.83
CA VAL A 337 5.26 -6.54 10.07
C VAL A 337 5.30 -5.81 11.40
N ILE A 338 6.11 -6.31 12.33
CA ILE A 338 6.23 -5.78 13.68
C ILE A 338 7.68 -5.36 13.88
N ALA A 339 7.88 -4.15 14.39
CA ALA A 339 9.16 -3.70 14.87
C ALA A 339 9.09 -3.48 16.38
N ASN A 340 10.06 -4.03 17.11
CA ASN A 340 10.22 -3.84 18.54
C ASN A 340 11.71 -3.60 18.81
N GLY A 341 12.07 -2.34 19.05
CA GLY A 341 13.46 -1.93 19.19
C GLY A 341 14.30 -2.29 17.97
N THR A 342 15.33 -3.13 18.16
CA THR A 342 16.21 -3.60 17.08
C THR A 342 15.67 -4.81 16.33
N HIS A 343 14.51 -5.33 16.70
CA HIS A 343 13.95 -6.56 16.16
C HIS A 343 12.85 -6.25 15.16
N LEU A 344 12.94 -6.84 13.97
CA LEU A 344 11.88 -6.82 12.96
C LEU A 344 11.31 -8.24 12.83
N TRP A 345 10.04 -8.40 13.17
CA TRP A 345 9.30 -9.62 12.98
C TRP A 345 8.34 -9.52 11.81
N ILE A 346 8.20 -10.60 11.07
CA ILE A 346 7.21 -10.75 10.01
C ILE A 346 6.40 -11.98 10.33
N SER A 347 5.11 -11.75 10.57
CA SER A 347 4.12 -12.80 10.66
C SER A 347 3.41 -12.90 9.32
N CYS A 348 3.36 -14.09 8.76
CA CYS A 348 2.56 -14.37 7.59
C CYS A 348 1.71 -15.59 7.82
N GLU A 349 0.48 -15.49 7.35
CA GLU A 349 -0.48 -16.58 7.39
C GLU A 349 -0.42 -17.37 6.11
N PHE A 350 -0.69 -18.66 6.23
CA PHE A 350 -0.88 -19.53 5.09
C PHE A 350 -1.92 -20.58 5.46
N LYS A 351 -2.72 -20.97 4.47
CA LYS A 351 -3.71 -22.03 4.63
C LYS A 351 -3.05 -23.36 4.36
N ILE A 352 -3.07 -24.26 5.34
CA ILE A 352 -2.83 -25.68 5.12
C ILE A 352 -4.18 -26.35 5.30
N THR A 353 -4.81 -26.81 4.21
CA THR A 353 -6.20 -27.32 4.24
C THR A 353 -7.19 -26.25 4.74
N ASP A 354 -8.07 -26.59 5.70
CA ASP A 354 -9.05 -25.67 6.29
C ASP A 354 -8.50 -24.88 7.48
N ASP A 355 -7.29 -25.21 7.95
CA ASP A 355 -6.63 -24.56 9.10
C ASP A 355 -5.67 -23.44 8.67
N PHE A 356 -5.67 -22.35 9.44
CA PHE A 356 -4.69 -21.28 9.31
C PHE A 356 -3.43 -21.62 10.10
N SER A 357 -2.30 -21.65 9.41
CA SER A 357 -0.98 -21.75 10.01
C SER A 357 -0.24 -20.42 9.89
N HIS A 358 0.72 -20.21 10.79
CA HIS A 358 1.50 -18.98 10.86
C HIS A 358 2.98 -19.28 10.85
N TYR A 359 3.74 -18.48 10.10
CA TYR A 359 5.18 -18.41 10.29
C TYR A 359 5.56 -17.03 10.82
N LEU A 360 6.29 -17.04 11.94
CA LEU A 360 6.99 -15.88 12.44
C LEU A 360 8.44 -15.95 11.99
N ARG A 361 8.93 -14.84 11.44
CA ARG A 361 10.32 -14.69 11.02
C ARG A 361 10.89 -13.46 11.67
N HIS A 362 12.18 -13.51 11.98
CA HIS A 362 12.88 -12.47 12.74
C HIS A 362 14.12 -12.00 11.99
N VAL A 363 14.37 -10.69 12.05
CA VAL A 363 15.62 -10.07 11.64
C VAL A 363 16.08 -9.12 12.75
N ASN A 364 17.35 -9.23 13.14
CA ASN A 364 18.00 -8.22 13.98
C ASN A 364 18.55 -7.10 13.07
N CYS A 365 18.05 -5.89 13.28
CA CYS A 365 18.41 -4.69 12.53
C CYS A 365 19.69 -4.01 13.03
N ASN A 366 20.25 -4.45 14.17
CA ASN A 366 21.37 -3.85 14.92
C ASN A 366 21.14 -2.40 15.42
N ARG A 367 20.05 -1.76 15.00
CA ARG A 367 19.64 -0.41 15.35
C ARG A 367 18.13 -0.39 15.52
N VAL A 368 17.66 0.56 16.33
CA VAL A 368 16.23 0.70 16.62
C VAL A 368 15.50 1.08 15.33
N VAL A 369 14.45 0.33 15.02
CA VAL A 369 13.54 0.62 13.91
C VAL A 369 12.54 1.66 14.39
N THR A 370 12.39 2.74 13.63
CA THR A 370 11.57 3.92 13.99
C THR A 370 10.43 4.18 13.00
N SER A 371 10.43 3.49 11.86
CA SER A 371 9.33 3.52 10.89
C SER A 371 9.38 2.27 10.02
N ILE A 372 8.21 1.84 9.55
CA ILE A 372 8.06 0.66 8.69
C ILE A 372 7.04 0.94 7.60
N THR A 373 7.32 0.45 6.40
CA THR A 373 6.34 0.39 5.31
C THR A 373 6.63 -0.83 4.44
N MET A 374 5.64 -1.26 3.66
CA MET A 374 5.80 -2.39 2.75
C MET A 374 5.08 -2.13 1.44
N HIS A 375 5.75 -2.39 0.33
CA HIS A 375 5.19 -2.33 -1.01
C HIS A 375 5.52 -3.60 -1.78
N CYS A 376 4.48 -4.28 -2.25
CA CYS A 376 4.58 -5.65 -2.73
C CYS A 376 5.31 -6.52 -1.69
N ASN A 377 6.30 -7.30 -2.11
CA ASN A 377 7.12 -8.15 -1.26
C ASN A 377 8.33 -7.44 -0.61
N ILE A 378 8.45 -6.12 -0.74
CA ILE A 378 9.57 -5.35 -0.20
C ILE A 378 9.12 -4.59 1.04
N ILE A 379 9.84 -4.81 2.14
CA ILE A 379 9.70 -4.09 3.40
C ILE A 379 10.82 -3.07 3.50
N LEU A 380 10.46 -1.84 3.84
CA LEU A 380 11.39 -0.80 4.19
C LEU A 380 11.27 -0.54 5.69
N ALA A 381 12.39 -0.66 6.40
CA ALA A 381 12.48 -0.35 7.81
C ALA A 381 13.45 0.82 8.02
N GLY A 382 12.94 1.94 8.50
CA GLY A 382 13.70 3.13 8.82
C GLY A 382 14.29 3.00 10.21
N LEU A 383 15.57 3.37 10.34
CA LEU A 383 16.32 3.23 11.59
C LEU A 383 16.50 4.59 12.26
N ASN A 384 16.82 4.54 13.55
CA ASN A 384 17.07 5.71 14.40
C ASN A 384 18.31 6.54 14.04
N ASN A 385 18.97 6.26 12.92
CA ASN A 385 20.18 6.93 12.48
C ASN A 385 20.12 7.42 11.04
N GLY A 386 18.97 7.47 10.38
CA GLY A 386 18.88 7.90 8.98
C GLY A 386 19.17 6.79 7.95
N THR A 387 19.25 5.53 8.38
CA THR A 387 19.42 4.37 7.48
C THR A 387 18.09 3.70 7.22
N ILE A 388 17.89 3.19 6.02
CA ILE A 388 16.73 2.38 5.63
C ILE A 388 17.22 0.98 5.25
N LEU A 389 16.65 -0.03 5.88
CA LEU A 389 16.85 -1.43 5.51
C LEU A 389 15.81 -1.80 4.44
N VAL A 390 16.30 -2.39 3.34
CA VAL A 390 15.45 -2.96 2.31
C VAL A 390 15.45 -4.47 2.50
N VAL A 391 14.31 -4.99 2.91
CA VAL A 391 14.11 -6.40 3.26
C VAL A 391 13.12 -7.01 2.28
N ASN A 392 13.41 -8.21 1.79
CA ASN A 392 12.58 -8.89 0.81
C ASN A 392 11.95 -10.13 1.43
N LEU A 393 10.63 -10.23 1.28
CA LEU A 393 9.89 -11.44 1.57
C LEU A 393 9.86 -12.31 0.31
N LYS A 394 10.63 -13.41 0.32
CA LYS A 394 10.60 -14.39 -0.76
C LYS A 394 9.67 -15.53 -0.38
N TYR A 395 8.70 -15.82 -1.24
CA TYR A 395 7.90 -17.04 -1.15
C TYR A 395 8.65 -18.16 -1.86
N ASP A 396 9.01 -19.20 -1.13
CA ASP A 396 9.52 -20.43 -1.73
C ASP A 396 8.33 -21.36 -2.05
N GLN A 397 8.22 -21.75 -3.32
CA GLN A 397 7.15 -22.63 -3.81
C GLN A 397 7.27 -24.04 -3.22
N ASP A 398 8.48 -24.47 -2.87
CA ASP A 398 8.74 -25.85 -2.41
C ASP A 398 8.62 -26.01 -0.90
N GLN A 399 8.58 -24.92 -0.12
CA GLN A 399 8.62 -24.99 1.35
C GLN A 399 7.40 -24.41 2.08
N ILE A 400 6.41 -23.82 1.39
CA ILE A 400 5.30 -23.08 2.03
C ILE A 400 5.83 -22.07 3.09
N ARG A 401 7.09 -21.64 2.95
CA ARG A 401 7.81 -20.87 3.97
C ARG A 401 8.38 -19.63 3.31
N GLY A 402 7.96 -18.48 3.80
CA GLY A 402 8.60 -17.22 3.48
C GLY A 402 10.02 -17.19 4.04
N HIS A 403 10.99 -16.79 3.21
CA HIS A 403 12.33 -16.42 3.66
C HIS A 403 12.48 -14.92 3.62
N ILE A 404 13.02 -14.37 4.71
CA ILE A 404 13.41 -12.96 4.76
C ILE A 404 14.85 -12.85 4.28
N VAL A 405 15.08 -11.97 3.31
CA VAL A 405 16.43 -11.64 2.84
C VAL A 405 16.66 -10.14 3.00
N LEU A 406 17.67 -9.76 3.80
CA LEU A 406 18.18 -8.40 3.78
C LEU A 406 18.84 -8.15 2.42
N ASN A 407 18.21 -7.33 1.59
CA ASN A 407 18.69 -7.06 0.24
C ASN A 407 19.74 -5.95 0.22
N LYS A 408 19.49 -4.85 0.94
CA LYS A 408 20.28 -3.63 0.82
C LYS A 408 20.10 -2.73 2.05
N ARG A 409 21.11 -1.90 2.33
CA ARG A 409 21.03 -0.76 3.23
C ARG A 409 21.11 0.53 2.41
N LEU A 410 20.16 1.43 2.59
CA LEU A 410 20.14 2.73 1.94
C LEU A 410 20.41 3.78 3.01
N ARG A 411 21.48 4.54 2.87
CA ARG A 411 21.79 5.62 3.79
C ARG A 411 21.32 6.95 3.19
N ILE A 412 20.59 7.74 3.97
CA ILE A 412 20.31 9.13 3.59
C ILE A 412 21.59 9.94 3.84
N ASN A 413 22.08 10.61 2.79
CA ASN A 413 23.33 11.35 2.85
C ASN A 413 23.18 12.55 3.81
N ASN A 414 24.15 12.71 4.71
CA ASN A 414 24.25 13.81 5.68
C ASN A 414 23.05 13.92 6.65
N VAL A 415 22.41 12.79 6.97
CA VAL A 415 21.31 12.75 7.94
C VAL A 415 21.60 11.64 8.95
N ASP A 416 21.67 12.01 10.22
CA ASP A 416 21.84 11.10 11.37
C ASP A 416 20.57 10.98 12.22
N ASP A 417 19.52 11.73 11.88
CA ASP A 417 18.26 11.71 12.61
C ASP A 417 17.44 10.44 12.34
N PRO A 418 16.58 10.03 13.29
CA PRO A 418 15.63 8.95 13.08
C PRO A 418 14.75 9.14 11.84
N ILE A 419 14.51 8.04 11.10
CA ILE A 419 13.50 8.03 10.05
C ILE A 419 12.13 7.94 10.72
N ILE A 420 11.39 9.05 10.76
CA ILE A 420 10.05 9.14 11.37
C ILE A 420 8.95 8.70 10.41
N SER A 421 9.22 8.69 9.10
CA SER A 421 8.22 8.31 8.10
C SER A 421 8.89 7.68 6.89
N LEU A 422 8.28 6.59 6.39
CA LEU A 422 8.64 5.95 5.14
C LEU A 422 7.40 5.75 4.31
N ASN A 423 7.45 6.28 3.10
CA ASN A 423 6.38 6.12 2.13
C ASN A 423 6.93 5.71 0.77
N ILE A 424 6.05 5.09 0.00
CA ILE A 424 6.30 4.74 -1.38
C ILE A 424 5.21 5.42 -2.19
N ASP A 425 5.63 6.22 -3.16
CA ASP A 425 4.71 6.96 -4.01
C ASP A 425 5.08 6.78 -5.49
N GLU A 426 4.08 6.96 -6.36
CA GLU A 426 4.25 6.84 -7.80
C GLU A 426 3.73 8.10 -8.49
N ILE A 427 4.67 8.93 -8.94
CA ILE A 427 4.38 10.25 -9.52
C ILE A 427 4.91 10.28 -10.94
N ASN A 428 4.02 10.45 -11.93
CA ASN A 428 4.36 10.49 -13.36
C ASN A 428 5.15 9.24 -13.83
N ASP A 429 4.65 8.05 -13.50
CA ASP A 429 5.26 6.74 -13.80
C ASP A 429 6.66 6.53 -13.17
N ARG A 430 7.04 7.38 -12.20
CA ARG A 430 8.25 7.23 -11.40
C ARG A 430 7.90 6.84 -9.98
N SER A 431 8.37 5.66 -9.60
CA SER A 431 8.25 5.16 -8.23
C SER A 431 9.36 5.77 -7.39
N ARG A 432 9.00 6.22 -6.19
CA ARG A 432 9.88 6.91 -5.25
C ARG A 432 9.78 6.29 -3.88
N ILE A 433 10.91 6.22 -3.19
CA ILE A 433 10.92 6.09 -1.74
C ILE A 433 11.00 7.51 -1.21
N ILE A 434 10.06 7.88 -0.35
CA ILE A 434 10.06 9.15 0.38
C ILE A 434 10.37 8.81 1.83
N ALA A 435 11.41 9.44 2.36
CA ALA A 435 11.84 9.25 3.73
C ALA A 435 11.83 10.60 4.45
N GLY A 436 11.01 10.68 5.49
CA GLY A 436 10.95 11.82 6.41
C GLY A 436 11.82 11.56 7.63
N THR A 437 12.59 12.56 8.01
CA THR A 437 13.29 12.67 9.29
C THR A 437 12.80 13.91 10.03
N LYS A 438 13.30 14.18 11.24
CA LYS A 438 12.93 15.40 11.95
C LYS A 438 13.38 16.68 11.22
N SER A 439 14.48 16.63 10.49
CA SER A 439 15.09 17.82 9.86
C SER A 439 14.83 17.93 8.36
N THR A 440 14.60 16.81 7.66
CA THR A 440 14.49 16.80 6.20
C THR A 440 13.59 15.68 5.69
N ILE A 441 12.96 15.92 4.54
CA ILE A 441 12.25 14.94 3.74
C ILE A 441 13.04 14.76 2.45
N LYS A 442 13.53 13.54 2.22
CA LYS A 442 14.26 13.18 1.00
C LYS A 442 13.51 12.16 0.18
N TYR A 443 13.78 12.13 -1.11
CA TYR A 443 13.29 11.09 -1.98
C TYR A 443 14.40 10.43 -2.79
N LEU A 444 14.13 9.19 -3.19
CA LEU A 444 15.00 8.38 -4.03
C LEU A 444 14.17 7.84 -5.21
N ASP A 445 14.53 8.28 -6.43
CA ASP A 445 13.98 7.76 -7.68
C ASP A 445 14.65 6.42 -8.04
N PHE A 446 13.90 5.49 -8.66
CA PHE A 446 14.43 4.27 -9.28
C PHE A 446 13.56 3.78 -10.43
#